data_AF-A0A3D6DPU8-F1
#
_entry.id   AF-A0A3D6DPU8-F1
#
_cell.length_a   1.000
_cell.length_b   1.000
_cell.length_c   1.000
_cell.angle_alpha   90.00
_cell.angle_beta   90.00
_cell.angle_gamma   90.00
#
_symmetry.space_group_name_H-M   'P 1'
#
loop_
_entity.id
_entity.type
_entity.pdbx_description
1 polymer ?
#
loop_
_entity_poly.entity_id
_entity_poly.type
_entity_poly.pdbx_seq_one_letter_code
_entity_poly.pdbx_strand_id
1 'polypeptide(L)'
;MLFRLALAMGRTIQELRATLSYAEFQEWCLYYQIEPWGEDRADLRAGIVASTIANYAGKARTEGADPALPADFMPYLERPEPEAPAEDRPLTDEALADWADAAIFGIPPE
;
A
#
# COMPACT_ATOMS: atom_id res chain seq x y z
N MET A 1 2.53 13.36 12.24
CA MET A 1 1.56 14.43 11.88
C MET A 1 2.11 15.84 12.07
N LEU A 2 2.62 16.21 13.25
CA LEU A 2 2.97 17.61 13.58
C LEU A 2 3.83 18.33 12.53
N PHE A 3 4.87 17.68 12.00
CA PHE A 3 5.72 18.24 10.95
C PHE A 3 4.96 18.52 9.65
N ARG A 4 4.09 17.59 9.23
CA ARG A 4 3.26 17.74 8.02
C ARG A 4 2.28 18.90 8.17
N LEU A 5 1.65 19.02 9.35
CA LEU A 5 0.71 20.10 9.64
C LEU A 5 1.40 21.47 9.67
N ALA A 6 2.57 21.55 10.31
CA ALA A 6 3.38 22.77 10.34
C ALA A 6 3.79 23.23 8.92
N LEU A 7 4.25 22.28 8.09
CA LEU A 7 4.58 22.55 6.69
C LEU A 7 3.36 23.05 5.89
N ALA A 8 2.21 22.37 6.02
CA ALA A 8 0.99 22.73 5.30
C ALA A 8 0.44 24.12 5.72
N MET A 9 0.58 24.50 6.99
CA MET A 9 0.17 25.80 7.50
C MET A 9 1.22 26.90 7.26
N GLY A 10 2.41 26.56 6.74
CA GLY A 10 3.51 27.51 6.54
C GLY A 10 4.04 28.10 7.85
N ARG A 11 4.02 27.33 8.95
CA ARG A 11 4.43 27.77 10.29
C ARG A 11 5.55 26.88 10.83
N THR A 12 6.34 27.42 11.74
CA THR A 12 7.32 26.63 12.48
C THR A 12 6.62 25.73 13.51
N ILE A 13 7.30 24.66 13.92
CA ILE A 13 6.78 23.74 14.94
C ILE A 13 6.57 24.45 16.28
N GLN A 14 7.44 25.40 16.63
CA GLN A 14 7.35 26.15 17.89
C GLN A 14 6.09 27.03 17.92
N GLU A 15 5.81 27.75 16.83
CA GLU A 15 4.58 28.55 16.72
C GLU A 15 3.33 27.68 16.77
N LEU A 16 3.35 26.52 16.12
CA LEU A 16 2.24 25.59 16.14
C LEU A 16 2.00 25.07 17.56
N ARG A 17 3.04 24.64 18.28
CA ARG A 17 2.94 24.16 19.67
C ARG A 17 2.44 25.22 20.65
N ALA A 18 2.74 26.49 20.39
CA ALA A 18 2.31 27.60 21.25
C ALA A 18 0.84 27.98 21.05
N THR A 19 0.25 27.66 19.89
CA THR A 19 -1.08 28.17 19.51
C THR A 19 -2.12 27.08 19.25
N LEU A 20 -1.70 25.88 18.88
CA LEU A 20 -2.56 24.74 18.58
C LEU A 20 -2.82 23.94 19.86
N SER A 21 -4.10 23.77 20.20
CA SER A 21 -4.47 22.91 21.33
C SER A 21 -4.25 21.42 21.00
N TYR A 22 -4.05 20.59 22.03
CA TYR A 22 -3.92 19.15 21.83
C TYR A 22 -5.20 18.53 21.23
N ALA A 23 -6.38 18.99 21.64
CA ALA A 23 -7.67 18.52 21.11
C ALA A 23 -7.78 18.80 19.61
N GLU A 24 -7.50 20.03 19.18
CA GLU A 24 -7.51 20.39 17.76
C GLU A 24 -6.45 19.62 16.97
N PHE A 25 -5.26 19.38 17.55
CA PHE A 25 -4.25 18.53 16.93
C PHE A 25 -4.74 17.10 16.72
N GLN A 26 -5.52 16.53 17.67
CA GLN A 26 -6.13 15.22 17.51
C GLN A 26 -7.20 15.22 16.41
N GLU A 27 -8.00 16.28 16.30
CA GLU A 27 -8.96 16.44 15.20
C GLU A 27 -8.26 16.45 13.83
N TRP A 28 -7.14 17.16 13.70
CA TRP A 28 -6.33 17.10 12.48
C TRP A 28 -5.77 15.70 12.20
N CYS A 29 -5.36 14.95 13.23
CA CYS A 29 -4.90 13.57 13.07
C CYS A 29 -6.03 12.63 12.62
N LEU A 30 -7.25 12.83 13.11
CA LEU A 30 -8.42 12.06 12.70
C LEU A 30 -8.85 12.42 11.27
N TYR A 31 -8.92 13.71 10.97
CA TYR A 31 -9.29 14.19 9.65
C TYR A 31 -8.33 13.68 8.56
N TYR A 32 -7.03 13.62 8.84
CA TYR A 32 -6.05 13.03 7.90
C TYR A 32 -6.28 11.56 7.56
N GLN A 33 -6.88 10.78 8.48
CA GLN A 33 -7.22 9.38 8.20
C GLN A 33 -8.38 9.27 7.20
N ILE A 34 -9.27 10.29 7.18
CA ILE A 34 -10.40 10.36 6.27
C ILE A 34 -9.96 10.94 4.92
N GLU A 35 -9.27 12.07 4.96
CA GLU A 35 -8.77 12.77 3.78
C GLU A 35 -7.27 13.01 3.91
N PRO A 36 -6.40 12.07 3.48
CA PRO A 36 -4.97 12.28 3.56
C PRO A 36 -4.47 13.29 2.53
N TRP A 37 -3.46 14.08 2.92
CA TRP A 37 -2.76 15.05 2.07
C TRP A 37 -1.22 14.95 2.18
N GLY A 38 -0.51 15.78 1.41
CA GLY A 38 0.94 15.84 1.36
C GLY A 38 1.57 15.03 0.23
N GLU A 39 2.90 14.89 0.29
CA GLU A 39 3.72 14.30 -0.78
C GLU A 39 3.35 12.85 -1.08
N ASP A 40 3.10 12.00 -0.07
CA ASP A 40 2.69 10.61 -0.30
C ASP A 40 1.47 10.50 -1.24
N ARG A 41 0.52 11.45 -1.12
CA ARG A 41 -0.66 11.54 -1.99
C ARG A 41 -0.36 12.21 -3.32
N ALA A 42 0.62 13.12 -3.37
CA ALA A 42 1.09 13.73 -4.61
C ALA A 42 1.82 12.69 -5.48
N ASP A 43 2.70 11.88 -4.88
CA ASP A 43 3.40 10.76 -5.52
C ASP A 43 2.42 9.74 -6.09
N LEU A 44 1.35 9.40 -5.34
CA LEU A 44 0.30 8.53 -5.87
C LEU A 44 -0.38 9.12 -7.12
N ARG A 45 -0.73 10.42 -7.10
CA ARG A 45 -1.34 11.08 -8.26
C ARG A 45 -0.37 11.11 -9.45
N ALA A 46 0.89 11.42 -9.20
CA ALA A 46 1.93 11.38 -10.22
C ALA A 46 2.11 9.97 -10.80
N GLY A 47 2.11 8.95 -9.94
CA GLY A 47 2.20 7.56 -10.33
C GLY A 47 1.03 7.10 -11.20
N ILE A 48 -0.20 7.51 -10.90
CA ILE A 48 -1.38 7.21 -11.74
C ILE A 48 -1.22 7.79 -13.15
N VAL A 49 -0.73 9.03 -13.26
CA VAL A 49 -0.49 9.67 -14.56
C VAL A 49 0.64 8.96 -15.31
N ALA A 50 1.77 8.69 -14.63
CA ALA A 50 2.93 8.04 -15.21
C ALA A 50 2.61 6.61 -15.69
N SER A 51 1.88 5.83 -14.90
CA SER A 51 1.46 4.47 -15.27
C SER A 51 0.52 4.47 -16.46
N THR A 52 -0.39 5.44 -16.54
CA THR A 52 -1.29 5.61 -17.70
C THR A 52 -0.47 5.87 -18.97
N ILE A 53 0.50 6.79 -18.90
CA ILE A 53 1.37 7.11 -20.04
C ILE A 53 2.24 5.91 -20.43
N ALA A 54 2.87 5.24 -19.47
CA ALA A 54 3.74 4.09 -19.71
C ALA A 54 2.99 2.93 -20.38
N ASN A 55 1.78 2.63 -19.91
CA ASN A 55 0.93 1.59 -20.49
C ASN A 55 0.40 1.98 -21.87
N TYR A 56 0.02 3.24 -22.08
CA TYR A 56 -0.43 3.73 -23.38
C TYR A 56 0.68 3.74 -24.43
N ALA A 57 1.88 4.20 -24.05
CA ALA A 57 3.00 4.36 -24.98
C ALA A 57 3.61 3.02 -25.46
N GLY A 58 3.23 1.89 -24.86
CA GLY A 58 3.64 0.54 -25.25
C GLY A 58 5.12 0.20 -25.05
N LYS A 59 5.99 1.20 -24.83
CA LYS A 59 7.45 1.05 -24.70
C LYS A 59 7.90 0.21 -23.50
N ALA A 60 7.06 0.01 -22.50
CA ALA A 60 7.38 -0.77 -21.32
C ALA A 60 7.12 -2.29 -21.49
N ARG A 61 6.54 -2.74 -22.60
CA ARG A 61 6.16 -4.15 -22.76
C ARG A 61 7.17 -4.91 -23.61
N THR A 62 8.05 -5.65 -22.94
CA THR A 62 8.48 -6.95 -23.48
C THR A 62 7.23 -7.83 -23.61
N GLU A 63 7.14 -8.69 -24.63
CA GLU A 63 5.99 -9.60 -24.77
C GLU A 63 5.76 -10.38 -23.46
N GLY A 64 4.55 -10.30 -22.93
CA GLY A 64 4.16 -10.98 -21.68
C GLY A 64 4.45 -10.24 -20.38
N ALA A 65 5.01 -9.02 -20.40
CA ALA A 65 5.21 -8.24 -19.17
C ALA A 65 3.89 -7.67 -18.61
N ASP A 66 3.77 -7.67 -17.28
CA ASP A 66 2.63 -7.08 -16.57
C ASP A 66 2.52 -5.56 -16.83
N PRO A 67 1.29 -4.99 -16.79
CA PRO A 67 1.10 -3.54 -16.89
C PRO A 67 1.83 -2.80 -15.77
N ALA A 68 2.42 -1.64 -16.10
CA ALA A 68 3.05 -0.79 -15.10
C ALA A 68 1.99 -0.26 -14.12
N LEU A 69 2.23 -0.39 -12.82
CA LEU A 69 1.32 0.06 -11.77
C LEU A 69 1.70 1.47 -11.29
N PRO A 70 0.76 2.26 -10.73
CA PRO A 70 1.10 3.55 -10.13
C PRO A 70 2.22 3.46 -9.09
N ALA A 71 2.24 2.37 -8.31
CA ALA A 71 3.24 2.09 -7.29
C ALA A 71 4.67 1.90 -7.86
N ASP A 72 4.83 1.59 -9.14
CA ASP A 72 6.14 1.49 -9.81
C ASP A 72 6.79 2.85 -10.06
N PHE A 73 6.01 3.92 -9.92
CA PHE A 73 6.46 5.30 -10.11
C PHE A 73 6.46 6.09 -8.78
N MET A 74 6.44 5.41 -7.63
CA MET A 74 6.48 6.02 -6.29
C MET A 74 7.79 5.64 -5.57
N PRO A 75 8.87 6.44 -5.64
CA PRO A 75 10.21 6.05 -5.19
C PRO A 75 10.34 5.72 -3.71
N TYR A 76 9.52 6.36 -2.86
CA TYR A 76 9.58 6.22 -1.41
C TYR A 76 8.52 5.26 -0.84
N LEU A 77 7.76 4.60 -1.72
CA LEU A 77 6.78 3.61 -1.29
C LEU A 77 7.52 2.34 -0.84
N GLU A 78 7.41 1.99 0.45
CA GLU A 78 7.89 0.71 0.96
C GLU A 78 7.15 -0.42 0.25
N ARG A 79 7.90 -1.27 -0.45
CA ARG A 79 7.37 -2.44 -1.13
C ARG A 79 7.72 -3.67 -0.28
N PRO A 80 6.74 -4.46 0.15
CA PRO A 80 7.06 -5.75 0.75
C PRO A 80 7.89 -6.54 -0.26
N GLU A 81 8.92 -7.23 0.22
CA GLU A 81 9.65 -8.15 -0.63
C GLU A 81 8.65 -9.15 -1.21
N PRO A 82 8.70 -9.42 -2.52
CA PRO A 82 7.82 -10.41 -3.12
C PRO A 82 8.02 -11.71 -2.36
N GLU A 83 6.97 -12.14 -1.66
CA GLU A 83 6.96 -13.44 -1.00
C GLU A 83 7.27 -14.46 -2.09
N ALA A 84 8.32 -15.26 -1.89
CA ALA A 84 8.71 -16.25 -2.88
C ALA A 84 7.44 -17.04 -3.24
N PRO A 85 7.12 -17.20 -4.54
CA PRO A 85 5.91 -17.92 -4.92
C PRO A 85 5.96 -19.24 -4.16
N ALA A 86 4.94 -19.46 -3.32
CA ALA A 86 4.77 -20.74 -2.67
C ALA A 86 4.89 -21.75 -3.80
N GLU A 87 5.94 -22.58 -3.75
CA GLU A 87 6.11 -23.60 -4.78
C GLU A 87 4.77 -24.31 -4.88
N ASP A 88 4.19 -24.36 -6.09
CA ASP A 88 3.05 -25.22 -6.41
C ASP A 88 3.55 -26.67 -6.26
N ARG A 89 3.83 -27.07 -5.02
CA ARG A 89 4.07 -28.45 -4.65
C ARG A 89 2.69 -29.08 -4.73
N PRO A 90 2.47 -30.02 -5.66
CA PRO A 90 1.26 -30.81 -5.60
C PRO A 90 1.16 -31.38 -4.19
N LEU A 91 -0.01 -31.21 -3.57
CA LEU A 91 -0.30 -31.84 -2.28
C LEU A 91 0.04 -33.32 -2.40
N THR A 92 0.73 -33.87 -1.40
CA THR A 92 0.96 -35.30 -1.34
C THR A 92 -0.39 -36.02 -1.27
N ASP A 93 -0.43 -37.29 -1.69
CA ASP A 93 -1.64 -38.10 -1.59
C ASP A 93 -2.19 -38.16 -0.15
N GLU A 94 -1.30 -38.12 0.85
CA GLU A 94 -1.65 -38.01 2.28
C GLU A 94 -2.34 -36.69 2.59
N ALA A 95 -1.76 -35.56 2.18
CA ALA A 95 -2.40 -34.26 2.40
C ALA A 95 -3.76 -34.18 1.68
N LEU A 96 -3.87 -34.71 0.46
CA LEU A 96 -5.16 -34.78 -0.24
C LEU A 96 -6.20 -35.62 0.52
N ALA A 97 -5.77 -36.72 1.16
CA ALA A 97 -6.65 -37.54 1.99
C ALA A 97 -7.11 -36.79 3.24
N ASP A 98 -6.23 -36.07 3.92
CA ASP A 98 -6.58 -35.28 5.11
C ASP A 98 -7.60 -34.17 4.79
N TRP A 99 -7.42 -33.50 3.65
CA TRP A 99 -8.38 -32.51 3.15
C TRP A 99 -9.71 -33.15 2.74
N ALA A 100 -9.71 -34.36 2.19
CA ALA A 100 -10.92 -35.11 1.86
C ALA A 100 -11.67 -35.56 3.13
N ASP A 101 -10.96 -36.05 4.13
CA ASP A 101 -11.51 -36.46 5.42
C ASP A 101 -12.09 -35.27 6.18
N ALA A 102 -11.47 -34.09 6.09
CA ALA A 102 -12.03 -32.85 6.61
C ALA A 102 -13.36 -32.47 5.94
N ALA A 103 -13.46 -32.63 4.62
CA ALA A 103 -14.68 -32.33 3.88
C ALA A 103 -15.79 -33.36 4.11
N ILE A 104 -15.44 -34.64 4.28
CA ILE A 104 -16.40 -35.75 4.42
C ILE A 104 -16.83 -35.94 5.88
N PHE A 105 -15.88 -35.85 6.81
CA PHE A 105 -16.08 -36.19 8.23
C PHE A 105 -15.99 -34.98 9.18
N GLY A 106 -15.61 -33.80 8.69
CA GLY A 106 -15.54 -32.58 9.50
C GLY A 106 -14.37 -32.55 10.49
N ILE A 107 -13.35 -33.38 10.27
CA ILE A 107 -12.14 -33.44 11.11
C ILE A 107 -11.09 -32.54 10.47
N PRO A 108 -10.68 -31.42 11.09
CA PRO A 108 -9.68 -30.54 10.49
C PRO A 108 -8.34 -31.28 10.30
N PRO A 109 -7.63 -31.04 9.18
CA PRO A 109 -6.31 -31.63 8.97
C PRO A 109 -5.32 -31.12 10.03
N GLU A 110 -4.42 -31.99 10.52
CA GLU A 110 -3.33 -31.62 11.43
C GLU A 110 -2.13 -31.00 10.70
#